data_AF-A0A919HNP8-F1
#
_entry.id   AF-A0A919HNP8-F1
#
_cell.length_a   1.000
_cell.length_b   1.000
_cell.length_c   1.000
_cell.angle_alpha   90.00
_cell.angle_beta   90.00
_cell.angle_gamma   90.00
#
_symmetry.space_group_name_H-M   'P 1'
#
loop_
_entity.id
_entity.type
_entity.pdbx_description
1 polymer ?
#
loop_
_entity_poly.entity_id
_entity_poly.type
_entity_poly.pdbx_seq_one_letter_code
_entity_poly.pdbx_strand_id
1 'polypeptide(L)'
;MSLKRAESVRDWMRDTGDVPDSCFAVQGYGESRPIATNDTPEGRALNRRVEISLVPQVDACRLPDQPSASSQDDGASLHNGE
;
A
#
# COMPACT_ATOMS: atom_id res chain seq x y z
N MET A 1 2.47 -12.47 -15.74
CA MET A 1 2.66 -13.01 -14.36
C MET A 1 1.82 -12.21 -13.37
N SER A 2 1.49 -12.75 -12.20
CA SER A 2 0.63 -12.08 -11.19
C SER A 2 1.21 -10.74 -10.73
N LEU A 3 2.51 -10.68 -10.41
CA LEU A 3 3.19 -9.44 -10.04
C LEU A 3 3.07 -8.37 -11.13
N LYS A 4 3.40 -8.70 -12.38
CA LYS A 4 3.28 -7.78 -13.52
C LYS A 4 1.89 -7.16 -13.68
N ARG A 5 0.82 -7.91 -13.40
CA ARG A 5 -0.55 -7.37 -13.45
C ARG A 5 -0.79 -6.35 -12.34
N ALA A 6 -0.32 -6.63 -11.13
CA ALA A 6 -0.42 -5.70 -10.01
C ALA A 6 0.43 -4.43 -10.24
N GLU A 7 1.62 -4.57 -10.83
CA GLU A 7 2.47 -3.45 -11.24
C GLU A 7 1.78 -2.57 -12.29
N SER A 8 1.15 -3.16 -13.31
CA SER A 8 0.40 -2.39 -14.32
C SER A 8 -0.75 -1.58 -13.71
N VAL A 9 -1.42 -2.10 -12.67
CA VAL A 9 -2.47 -1.36 -11.96
C VAL A 9 -1.87 -0.22 -11.13
N ARG A 10 -0.77 -0.46 -10.41
CA ARG A 10 -0.02 0.60 -9.71
C ARG A 10 0.38 1.72 -10.67
N ASP A 11 1.00 1.37 -11.80
CA ASP A 11 1.49 2.35 -12.77
C ASP A 11 0.35 3.20 -13.32
N TRP A 12 -0.79 2.58 -13.65
CA TRP A 12 -1.99 3.32 -14.04
C TRP A 12 -2.45 4.27 -12.93
N MET A 13 -2.53 3.82 -11.67
CA MET A 13 -2.94 4.68 -10.55
C MET A 13 -1.99 5.84 -10.30
N ARG A 14 -0.68 5.63 -10.43
CA ARG A 14 0.32 6.69 -10.36
C ARG A 14 0.10 7.71 -11.48
N ASP A 15 -0.03 7.23 -12.72
CA ASP A 15 -0.07 8.08 -13.91
C ASP A 15 -1.40 8.85 -14.04
N THR A 16 -2.53 8.28 -13.57
CA THR A 16 -3.85 8.93 -13.68
C THR A 16 -4.36 9.54 -12.38
N GLY A 17 -3.87 9.07 -11.23
CA GLY A 17 -4.40 9.41 -9.91
C GLY A 17 -3.48 10.27 -9.05
N ASP A 18 -2.29 10.62 -9.55
CA ASP A 18 -1.28 11.40 -8.82
C ASP A 18 -0.93 10.81 -7.45
N VAL A 19 -0.89 9.47 -7.38
CA VAL A 19 -0.52 8.74 -6.16
C VAL A 19 0.97 8.41 -6.24
N PRO A 20 1.82 8.88 -5.31
CA PRO A 20 3.26 8.60 -5.32
C PRO A 20 3.59 7.11 -5.24
N ASP A 21 4.71 6.70 -5.84
CA ASP A 21 5.20 5.31 -5.77
C ASP A 21 5.41 4.83 -4.32
N SER A 22 5.77 5.74 -3.40
CA SER A 22 5.93 5.45 -1.97
C SER A 22 4.62 5.09 -1.25
N CYS A 23 3.47 5.27 -1.89
CA CYS A 23 2.17 4.84 -1.36
C CYS A 23 1.89 3.35 -1.57
N PHE A 24 2.63 2.68 -2.46
CA PHE A 24 2.25 1.35 -2.93
C PHE A 24 3.16 0.26 -2.38
N ALA A 25 2.54 -0.76 -1.80
CA ALA A 25 3.14 -2.08 -1.65
C ALA A 25 2.53 -3.00 -2.71
N VAL A 26 3.35 -3.52 -3.63
CA VAL A 26 2.88 -4.41 -4.71
C VAL A 26 3.35 -5.83 -4.46
N GLN A 27 2.42 -6.80 -4.50
CA GLN A 27 2.74 -8.21 -4.31
C GLN A 27 2.02 -9.09 -5.32
N GLY A 28 2.70 -10.14 -5.79
CA GLY A 28 2.14 -11.14 -6.69
C GLY A 28 2.04 -12.50 -5.99
N TYR A 29 0.83 -12.99 -5.77
CA TYR A 29 0.61 -14.30 -5.12
C TYR A 29 0.60 -15.49 -6.09
N GLY A 30 0.60 -15.25 -7.40
CA GLY A 30 0.53 -16.35 -8.38
C GLY A 30 -0.71 -17.21 -8.17
N GLU A 31 -0.51 -18.51 -8.02
CA GLU A 31 -1.59 -19.50 -7.81
C GLU A 31 -1.84 -19.82 -6.33
N SER A 32 -1.06 -19.23 -5.40
CA SER A 32 -1.09 -19.57 -3.97
C SER A 32 -2.32 -19.07 -3.19
N ARG A 33 -3.09 -18.14 -3.77
CA ARG A 33 -4.30 -17.56 -3.15
C ARG A 33 -5.49 -17.54 -4.14
N PRO A 34 -6.01 -18.72 -4.52
CA PRO A 34 -7.13 -18.82 -5.43
C PRO A 34 -8.45 -18.44 -4.75
N ILE A 35 -9.40 -17.90 -5.53
CA ILE A 35 -10.80 -17.72 -5.11
C ILE A 35 -11.73 -18.74 -5.76
N ALA A 36 -11.24 -19.44 -6.79
CA ALA A 36 -11.90 -20.54 -7.45
C ALA A 36 -10.87 -21.64 -7.73
N THR A 37 -11.32 -22.87 -8.03
CA THR A 37 -10.38 -23.95 -8.39
C THR A 37 -9.49 -23.55 -9.58
N ASN A 38 -8.21 -23.94 -9.57
CA ASN A 38 -7.31 -23.80 -10.72
C ASN A 38 -7.49 -24.93 -11.75
N ASP A 39 -8.31 -25.93 -11.45
CA ASP A 39 -8.47 -27.12 -12.29
C ASP A 39 -9.25 -26.80 -13.57
N THR A 40 -10.21 -25.87 -13.50
CA THR A 40 -11.05 -25.50 -14.64
C THR A 40 -10.56 -24.21 -15.33
N PRO A 41 -10.72 -24.09 -16.66
CA PRO A 41 -10.44 -22.84 -17.37
C PRO A 41 -11.20 -21.63 -16.79
N GLU A 42 -12.45 -21.85 -16.39
CA GLU A 42 -13.33 -20.83 -15.81
C GLU A 42 -12.81 -20.39 -14.44
N GLY A 43 -12.41 -21.33 -13.58
CA GLY A 43 -11.84 -21.02 -12.27
C GLY A 43 -10.50 -20.29 -12.37
N ARG A 44 -9.62 -20.69 -13.31
CA ARG A 44 -8.40 -19.94 -13.63
C ARG A 44 -8.70 -18.53 -14.14
N ALA A 45 -9.78 -18.33 -14.88
CA ALA A 45 -10.19 -17.01 -15.33
C ALA A 45 -10.59 -16.11 -14.16
N LEU A 46 -11.37 -16.64 -13.21
CA LEU A 46 -11.73 -15.92 -11.98
C LEU A 46 -10.50 -15.59 -11.12
N ASN A 47 -9.49 -16.46 -11.10
CA ASN A 47 -8.25 -16.21 -10.36
C ASN A 47 -7.33 -15.15 -11.00
N ARG A 48 -7.55 -14.75 -12.27
CA ARG A 48 -6.80 -13.68 -12.93
C ARG A 48 -7.30 -12.29 -12.51
N ARG A 49 -7.15 -11.96 -11.23
CA ARG A 49 -7.54 -10.66 -10.65
C ARG A 49 -6.37 -9.88 -10.04
N VAL A 50 -6.64 -8.63 -9.71
CA VAL A 50 -5.82 -7.76 -8.84
C VAL A 50 -6.74 -7.29 -7.71
N GLU A 51 -6.26 -7.34 -6.47
CA GLU A 51 -6.96 -6.83 -5.29
C GLU A 51 -6.22 -5.58 -4.80
N ILE A 52 -6.98 -4.56 -4.41
CA ILE A 52 -6.44 -3.32 -3.84
C ILE A 52 -6.95 -3.23 -2.40
N SER A 53 -6.03 -3.07 -1.46
CA SER A 53 -6.35 -2.95 -0.04
C SER A 53 -5.72 -1.69 0.52
N LEU A 54 -6.50 -0.91 1.26
CA LEU A 54 -6.01 0.26 1.97
C LEU A 54 -5.49 -0.20 3.33
N VAL A 55 -4.18 -0.06 3.53
CA VAL A 55 -3.52 -0.42 4.78
C VAL A 55 -3.04 0.86 5.45
N PRO A 56 -3.59 1.25 6.61
CA PRO A 56 -3.10 2.40 7.34
C PRO A 56 -1.66 2.14 7.80
N GLN A 57 -0.71 2.95 7.33
CA GLN A 57 0.67 2.95 7.83
C GLN A 57 1.12 4.38 8.07
N VAL A 58 1.81 4.59 9.20
CA VAL A 58 2.23 5.91 9.68
C VAL A 58 3.16 6.62 8.69
N ASP A 59 3.93 5.87 7.91
CA ASP A 59 4.87 6.37 6.91
C ASP A 59 4.48 5.99 5.46
N ALA A 60 3.26 5.51 5.21
CA ALA A 60 2.81 5.28 3.84
C ALA A 60 2.77 6.61 3.06
N CYS A 61 3.08 6.56 1.76
CA CYS A 61 3.11 7.73 0.87
C CYS A 61 4.17 8.78 1.21
N ARG A 62 5.04 8.51 2.19
CA ARG A 62 6.03 9.47 2.61
C ARG A 62 7.06 9.71 1.50
N LEU A 63 7.22 10.96 1.10
CA LEU A 63 8.24 11.35 0.15
C LEU A 63 9.59 11.52 0.88
N PRO A 64 10.71 11.10 0.27
CA PRO A 64 12.03 11.09 0.92
C PRO A 64 12.49 12.47 1.41
N ASP A 65 11.97 13.57 0.84
CA ASP A 65 12.35 14.94 1.19
C ASP A 65 11.38 15.64 2.17
N GLN A 66 10.47 14.91 2.82
CA GLN A 66 9.60 15.46 3.86
C GLN A 66 10.16 15.13 5.26
N PRO A 67 10.83 16.10 5.94
CA PRO A 67 11.29 15.88 7.30
C PRO A 67 10.07 15.56 8.19
N SER A 68 10.22 14.56 9.06
CA SER A 68 9.17 14.15 10.00
C SER A 68 8.79 15.40 10.76
N ALA A 69 7.52 15.79 10.75
CA ALA A 69 7.03 16.77 11.71
C ALA A 69 7.47 16.26 13.08
N SER A 70 8.45 16.95 13.65
CA SER A 70 9.08 16.63 14.91
C SER A 70 7.99 16.52 15.96
N SER A 71 7.91 15.35 16.59
CA SER A 71 7.32 15.21 17.92
C SER A 71 8.07 16.18 18.85
N GLN A 72 7.54 17.40 19.01
CA GLN A 72 7.92 18.29 20.09
C GLN A 72 7.02 17.94 21.27
N ASP A 73 7.51 17.00 22.07
CA ASP A 73 7.23 16.94 23.49
C ASP A 73 7.75 18.24 24.12
N ASP A 74 6.91 19.27 24.19
CA ASP A 74 7.20 20.43 25.05
C ASP A 74 6.56 20.20 26.41
N GLY A 75 7.43 19.84 27.36
CA GLY A 75 7.10 19.63 28.75
C GLY A 75 6.45 20.86 29.38
N ALA A 76 5.24 20.67 29.91
CA ALA A 76 4.64 21.62 30.83
C ALA A 76 5.38 21.56 32.18
N SER A 77 6.28 22.52 32.39
CA SER A 77 6.86 22.85 33.70
C SER A 77 5.75 23.10 34.74
N LEU A 78 5.65 22.23 35.74
CA LEU A 78 5.03 22.55 37.02
C LEU A 78 6.00 23.43 37.80
N HIS A 79 5.77 24.75 37.77
CA HIS A 79 6.39 25.68 38.71
C HIS A 79 5.54 25.67 39.98
N ASN A 80 5.99 24.94 41.01
CA ASN A 80 5.49 25.10 42.36
C ASN A 80 6.11 26.38 42.95
N GLY A 81 5.26 27.31 43.38
CA GLY A 81 5.67 28.53 44.07
C GLY A 81 4.63 28.94 45.10
N GLU A 82 5.01 28.70 46.37
CA GLU A 82 4.60 29.30 47.65
C GLU A 82 3.14 29.22 48.13
#